data_AF-A0A233RJD3-F1
#
_entry.id   AF-A0A233RJD3-F1
#
_cell.length_a   1.000
_cell.length_b   1.000
_cell.length_c   1.000
_cell.angle_alpha   90.00
_cell.angle_beta   90.00
_cell.angle_gamma   90.00
#
_symmetry.space_group_name_H-M   'P 1'
#
loop_
_entity.id
_entity.type
_entity.pdbx_description
1 polymer ?
#
loop_
_entity_poly.entity_id
_entity_poly.type
_entity_poly.pdbx_seq_one_letter_code
_entity_poly.pdbx_strand_id
1 'polypeptide(L)'
;MTTPIKQRIAENEDSVHSLALGVTALGDLLSSLDPASGMSDKTLRSLGYLIQEVGKSMTQKLDENNRLDLEEGMKKLRGSREH
;
A
#
# COMPACT_ATOMS: atom_id res chain seq x y z
N MET A 1 19.53 -9.41 18.92
CA MET A 1 18.37 -8.60 19.33
C MET A 1 18.12 -7.56 18.26
N THR A 2 17.14 -7.77 17.39
CA THR A 2 16.76 -6.83 16.33
C THR A 2 16.04 -5.66 16.99
N THR A 3 16.50 -4.43 16.76
CA THR A 3 15.85 -3.23 17.28
C THR A 3 14.42 -3.12 16.75
N PRO A 4 13.42 -2.71 17.56
CA PRO A 4 12.00 -2.67 17.18
C PRO A 4 11.72 -1.84 15.90
N ILE A 5 12.60 -0.90 15.57
CA ILE A 5 12.55 -0.11 14.34
C ILE A 5 12.73 -0.98 13.08
N LYS A 6 13.67 -1.95 13.11
CA LYS A 6 13.93 -2.84 11.96
C LYS A 6 12.78 -3.80 11.69
N GLN A 7 12.07 -4.22 12.74
CA GLN A 7 10.88 -5.06 12.59
C GLN A 7 9.72 -4.28 11.97
N ARG A 8 9.48 -3.03 12.40
CA ARG A 8 8.41 -2.20 11.82
C ARG A 8 8.66 -1.82 10.36
N ILE A 9 9.92 -1.52 10.00
CA ILE A 9 10.27 -1.24 8.59
C ILE A 9 10.03 -2.49 7.73
N ALA A 10 10.45 -3.67 8.20
CA ALA A 10 10.20 -4.93 7.50
C ALA A 10 8.70 -5.24 7.36
N GLU A 11 7.90 -5.05 8.41
CA GLU A 11 6.43 -5.26 8.36
C GLU A 11 5.73 -4.29 7.39
N ASN A 12 6.25 -3.07 7.26
CA ASN A 12 5.76 -2.06 6.33
C ASN A 12 6.16 -2.37 4.88
N GLU A 13 7.39 -2.80 4.65
CA GLU A 13 7.86 -3.25 3.35
C GLU A 13 7.07 -4.48 2.87
N ASP A 14 6.88 -5.48 3.72
CA ASP A 14 6.04 -6.66 3.42
C ASP A 14 4.59 -6.25 3.10
N SER A 15 4.02 -5.30 3.86
CA SER A 15 2.66 -4.79 3.62
C SER A 15 2.52 -4.06 2.29
N VAL A 16 3.48 -3.18 1.96
CA VAL A 16 3.47 -2.42 0.69
C VAL A 16 3.73 -3.36 -0.49
N HIS A 17 4.62 -4.35 -0.32
CA HIS A 17 4.92 -5.35 -1.33
C HIS A 17 3.71 -6.24 -1.62
N SER A 18 3.06 -6.76 -0.58
CA SER A 18 1.82 -7.56 -0.72
C SER A 18 0.70 -6.77 -1.41
N LEU A 19 0.59 -5.48 -1.12
CA LEU A 19 -0.38 -4.61 -1.76
C LEU A 19 -0.05 -4.32 -3.24
N ALA A 20 1.22 -4.11 -3.57
CA ALA A 20 1.69 -3.96 -4.95
C ALA A 20 1.47 -5.23 -5.79
N LEU A 21 1.65 -6.41 -5.18
CA LEU A 21 1.32 -7.70 -5.80
C LEU A 21 -0.19 -7.82 -6.04
N GLY A 22 -1.03 -7.38 -5.10
CA GLY A 22 -2.48 -7.34 -5.26
C GLY A 22 -2.95 -6.45 -6.42
N VAL A 23 -2.34 -5.27 -6.58
CA VAL A 23 -2.62 -4.37 -7.74
C VAL A 23 -2.17 -5.00 -9.05
N THR A 24 -0.98 -5.61 -9.08
CA THR A 24 -0.45 -6.25 -10.28
C THR A 24 -1.35 -7.40 -10.72
N ALA A 25 -1.73 -8.28 -9.80
CA ALA A 25 -2.66 -9.37 -10.07
C ALA A 25 -4.04 -8.88 -10.55
N LEU A 26 -4.52 -7.75 -10.02
CA LEU A 26 -5.76 -7.13 -10.48
C LEU A 26 -5.62 -6.55 -11.90
N GLY A 27 -4.47 -5.95 -12.22
CA GLY A 27 -4.13 -5.47 -13.56
C GLY A 27 -4.00 -6.61 -14.59
N ASP A 28 -3.40 -7.73 -14.19
CA ASP A 28 -3.28 -8.93 -15.03
C ASP A 28 -4.64 -9.58 -15.26
N LEU A 29 -5.48 -9.65 -14.22
CA LEU A 29 -6.87 -10.10 -14.34
C LEU A 29 -7.61 -9.21 -15.35
N LEU A 30 -7.48 -7.88 -15.23
CA LEU A 30 -8.10 -6.92 -16.14
C LEU A 30 -7.62 -7.06 -17.58
N SER A 31 -6.32 -7.25 -17.78
CA SER A 31 -5.72 -7.41 -19.10
C SER A 31 -6.07 -8.75 -19.75
N SER A 32 -6.38 -9.76 -18.94
CA SER A 32 -6.84 -11.07 -19.39
C SER A 32 -8.33 -11.11 -19.72
N LEU A 33 -9.09 -10.07 -19.35
CA LEU A 33 -10.49 -9.95 -19.71
C LEU A 33 -10.59 -9.50 -21.17
N ASP A 34 -11.05 -10.41 -22.00
CA ASP A 34 -11.38 -10.10 -23.39
C ASP A 34 -12.64 -9.22 -23.43
N PRO A 35 -12.57 -7.97 -23.94
CA PRO A 35 -13.71 -7.06 -23.97
C PRO A 35 -14.80 -7.53 -24.95
N ALA A 36 -14.50 -8.48 -25.85
CA ALA A 36 -15.47 -9.08 -26.78
C ALA A 36 -16.27 -10.23 -26.16
N SER A 37 -15.89 -10.73 -24.98
CA SER A 37 -16.50 -11.90 -24.32
C SER A 37 -17.81 -11.60 -23.58
N GLY A 38 -18.45 -10.45 -23.83
CA GLY A 38 -19.76 -10.13 -23.26
C GLY A 38 -19.74 -9.89 -21.76
N MET A 39 -18.65 -9.31 -21.24
CA MET A 39 -18.58 -8.91 -19.85
C MET A 39 -19.70 -7.94 -19.50
N SER A 40 -20.50 -8.28 -18.48
CA SER A 40 -21.58 -7.40 -18.04
C SER A 40 -21.00 -6.10 -17.46
N ASP A 41 -21.66 -4.97 -17.73
CA ASP A 41 -21.35 -3.66 -17.12
C ASP A 41 -21.20 -3.72 -15.60
N LYS A 42 -21.92 -4.64 -14.94
CA LYS A 42 -21.82 -4.86 -13.50
C LYS A 42 -20.42 -5.36 -13.10
N THR A 43 -19.85 -6.27 -13.88
CA THR A 43 -18.52 -6.82 -13.60
C THR A 43 -17.44 -5.77 -13.81
N LEU A 44 -17.52 -4.98 -14.88
CA LEU A 44 -16.62 -3.85 -15.12
C LEU A 44 -16.71 -2.80 -14.00
N ARG A 45 -17.93 -2.50 -13.53
CA ARG A 45 -18.14 -1.58 -12.42
C ARG A 45 -17.57 -2.11 -11.10
N SER A 46 -17.79 -3.38 -10.79
CA SER A 46 -17.21 -4.03 -9.61
C SER A 46 -15.69 -4.02 -9.63
N LEU A 47 -15.08 -4.25 -10.80
CA LEU A 47 -13.64 -4.14 -10.99
C LEU A 47 -13.15 -2.71 -10.78
N GLY A 48 -13.84 -1.71 -11.33
CA GLY A 48 -13.54 -0.30 -11.09
C GLY A 48 -13.61 0.10 -9.62
N TYR A 49 -14.54 -0.47 -8.85
CA TYR A 49 -14.60 -0.28 -7.40
C TYR A 49 -13.43 -0.93 -6.67
N LEU A 50 -13.08 -2.17 -7.03
CA LEU A 50 -11.93 -2.88 -6.45
C LEU A 50 -10.62 -2.10 -6.66
N ILE A 51 -10.37 -1.61 -7.87
CA ILE A 51 -9.18 -0.79 -8.18
C ILE A 51 -9.15 0.47 -7.30
N GLN A 52 -10.29 1.17 -7.18
CA GLN A 52 -10.37 2.38 -6.36
C GLN A 52 -10.12 2.11 -4.88
N GLU A 53 -10.70 1.05 -4.32
CA GLU A 53 -10.49 0.70 -2.91
C GLU A 53 -9.04 0.30 -2.62
N VAL A 54 -8.42 -0.46 -3.54
CA VAL A 54 -6.99 -0.79 -3.43
C VAL A 54 -6.12 0.46 -3.52
N GLY A 55 -6.41 1.38 -4.45
CA GLY A 55 -5.69 2.66 -4.57
C GLY A 55 -5.81 3.56 -3.33
N LYS A 56 -7.00 3.61 -2.71
CA LYS A 56 -7.20 4.31 -1.43
C LYS A 56 -6.42 3.66 -0.31
N SER A 57 -6.45 2.33 -0.20
CA SER A 57 -5.71 1.58 0.81
C SER A 57 -4.20 1.80 0.69
N MET A 58 -3.66 1.83 -0.54
CA MET A 58 -2.26 2.19 -0.81
C MET A 58 -1.93 3.61 -0.32
N THR A 59 -2.76 4.57 -0.70
CA THR A 59 -2.54 5.98 -0.35
C THR A 59 -2.54 6.17 1.17
N GLN A 60 -3.48 5.54 1.88
CA GLN A 60 -3.56 5.57 3.33
C GLN A 60 -2.34 4.92 4.00
N LYS A 61 -1.89 3.77 3.48
CA LYS A 61 -0.72 3.08 4.03
C LYS A 61 0.57 3.88 3.82
N LEU A 62 0.73 4.52 2.65
CA LEU A 62 1.86 5.40 2.37
C LEU A 62 1.85 6.67 3.25
N ASP A 63 0.67 7.27 3.45
CA ASP A 63 0.52 8.43 4.33
C ASP A 63 0.86 8.10 5.79
N GLU A 64 0.36 6.97 6.28
CA GLU A 64 0.68 6.47 7.62
C GLU A 64 2.18 6.17 7.77
N ASN A 65 2.82 5.59 6.77
CA ASN A 65 4.26 5.34 6.79
C ASN A 65 5.06 6.64 6.82
N ASN A 66 4.69 7.63 6.01
CA ASN A 66 5.34 8.95 6.03
C ASN A 66 5.16 9.65 7.38
N ARG A 67 3.96 9.55 7.98
CA ARG A 67 3.68 10.10 9.30
C ARG A 67 4.57 9.48 10.37
N LEU A 68 4.72 8.15 10.36
CA LEU A 68 5.56 7.43 11.31
C LEU A 68 7.04 7.76 11.15
N ASP A 69 7.53 7.89 9.91
CA ASP A 69 8.92 8.28 9.63
C ASP A 69 9.23 9.71 10.13
N LEU A 70 8.30 10.64 9.88
CA LEU A 70 8.36 12.02 10.40
C LEU A 70 8.37 12.07 11.93
N GLU A 71 7.51 11.30 12.61
CA GLU A 71 7.49 11.22 14.07
C GLU A 71 8.81 10.68 14.63
N GLU A 72 9.40 9.67 13.99
CA GLU A 72 10.69 9.13 14.39
C GLU A 72 11.83 10.13 14.17
N GLY A 73 11.84 10.84 13.04
CA GLY A 73 12.80 11.91 12.74
C GLY A 73 12.73 13.06 13.77
N MET A 74 11.53 13.49 14.12
CA MET A 74 11.30 14.53 15.15
C MET A 74 11.74 14.07 16.54
N LYS A 75 11.51 12.80 16.89
CA LYS A 75 11.98 12.23 18.16
C LYS A 75 13.51 12.21 18.24
N LYS A 76 14.20 11.84 17.15
CA LYS A 76 15.67 11.85 17.07
C LYS A 76 16.22 13.27 17.20
N LEU A 77 15.63 14.24 16.52
CA LEU A 77 16.02 15.66 16.62
C LEU A 77 15.84 16.21 18.04
N ARG A 78 14.74 15.85 18.71
CA ARG A 78 14.50 16.28 20.10
C ARG A 78 15.49 15.66 21.08
N GLY A 79 15.77 14.35 20.96
CA GLY A 79 16.75 13.67 21.81
C GLY A 79 18.19 14.12 21.56
N SER A 80 18.51 14.58 20.35
CA SER A 80 19.83 15.14 20.03
C SER A 80 20.05 16.56 20.58
N ARG A 81 19.00 17.21 21.10
CA ARG A 81 19.07 18.57 21.67
C ARG A 81 19.28 18.55 23.19
N GLU A 82 19.20 17.38 23.82
CA GLU A 82 19.35 17.16 25.27
C GLU A 82 20.72 16.56 25.65
N HIS A 83 21.66 16.46 24.70
CA HIS A 83 23.03 15.98 24.88
C HIS A 83 24.06 17.03 24.47
#